data_AF-A0A3E3II11-F1
#
_entry.id   AF-A0A3E3II11-F1
#
_cell.length_a   1.000
_cell.length_b   1.000
_cell.length_c   1.000
_cell.angle_alpha   90.00
_cell.angle_beta   90.00
_cell.angle_gamma   90.00
#
_symmetry.space_group_name_H-M   'P 1'
#
loop_
_entity.id
_entity.type
_entity.pdbx_description
1 polymer ?
#
loop_
_entity_poly.entity_id
_entity_poly.type
_entity_poly.pdbx_seq_one_letter_code
_entity_poly.pdbx_strand_id
1 'polypeptide(L)'
;MVSKMAERVYCLYRGKDQESILMQKNACHDFAEKKGWNIVGEEQEIGVSGYKVSADDLVKLQRIRKAAEQGEFDILLVFMYDRLGRNLNETPFIAEWFTKKGIHVWSVYEGEIIDGVDAERMLDYIRFWQTDEAQKL
;
A
#
# COMPACT_ATOMS: atom_id res chain seq x y z
N MET A 1 29.79 -12.64 12.03
CA MET A 1 28.36 -12.26 12.13
C MET A 1 27.95 -11.76 10.76
N VAL A 2 27.01 -12.43 10.10
CA VAL A 2 26.41 -11.90 8.87
C VAL A 2 25.40 -10.86 9.33
N SER A 3 25.63 -9.58 9.00
CA SER A 3 24.64 -8.53 9.20
C SER A 3 23.36 -8.92 8.48
N LYS A 4 22.23 -9.03 9.19
CA LYS A 4 20.92 -9.21 8.55
C LYS A 4 20.73 -8.03 7.58
N MET A 5 20.59 -8.32 6.29
CA MET A 5 20.34 -7.27 5.29
C MET A 5 19.04 -6.57 5.63
N ALA A 6 19.02 -5.23 5.52
CA ALA A 6 17.80 -4.45 5.67
C ALA A 6 16.77 -4.90 4.61
N GLU A 7 15.51 -5.03 5.01
CA GLU A 7 14.44 -5.47 4.10
C GLU A 7 14.18 -4.36 3.08
N ARG A 8 13.98 -4.76 1.82
CA ARG A 8 13.83 -3.83 0.69
C ARG A 8 12.36 -3.47 0.55
N VAL A 9 12.04 -2.20 0.69
CA VAL A 9 10.67 -1.69 0.71
C VAL A 9 10.37 -0.92 -0.57
N TYR A 10 9.22 -1.20 -1.17
CA TYR A 10 8.63 -0.41 -2.24
C TYR A 10 7.38 0.29 -1.69
N CYS A 11 7.27 1.60 -1.85
CA CYS A 11 6.12 2.36 -1.36
C CYS A 11 5.12 2.72 -2.47
N LEU A 12 3.83 2.71 -2.13
CA LEU A 12 2.75 3.25 -2.96
C LEU A 12 1.98 4.33 -2.20
N TYR A 13 1.85 5.51 -2.81
CA TYR A 13 1.12 6.65 -2.26
C TYR A 13 -0.09 7.00 -3.13
N ARG A 14 -1.27 7.18 -2.53
CA ARG A 14 -2.49 7.60 -3.26
C ARG A 14 -3.22 8.70 -2.52
N GLY A 15 -3.35 9.86 -3.16
CA GLY A 15 -3.88 11.07 -2.53
C GLY A 15 -4.71 11.93 -3.50
N LYS A 16 -5.47 12.87 -2.95
CA LYS A 16 -6.27 13.83 -3.75
C LYS A 16 -5.42 15.00 -4.27
N ASP A 17 -4.29 15.25 -3.62
CA ASP A 17 -3.39 16.37 -3.85
C ASP A 17 -1.97 16.03 -3.39
N GLN A 18 -1.03 16.93 -3.66
CA GLN A 18 0.37 16.73 -3.29
C GLN A 18 0.61 16.74 -1.77
N GLU A 19 -0.22 17.46 -1.01
CA GLU A 19 -0.12 17.55 0.45
C GLU A 19 -0.43 16.20 1.11
N SER A 20 -1.52 15.55 0.68
CA SER A 20 -1.89 14.22 1.15
C SER A 20 -0.84 13.15 0.76
N ILE A 21 -0.19 13.29 -0.39
CA ILE A 21 0.94 12.42 -0.77
C ILE A 21 2.15 12.65 0.14
N LEU A 22 2.49 13.90 0.43
CA LEU A 22 3.64 14.23 1.28
C LEU A 22 3.46 13.68 2.70
N MET A 23 2.26 13.80 3.27
CA MET A 23 1.93 13.22 4.57
C MET A 23 2.13 11.70 4.58
N GLN A 24 1.62 10.99 3.56
CA GLN A 24 1.79 9.53 3.43
C GLN A 24 3.26 9.15 3.30
N LYS A 25 4.00 9.88 2.45
CA LYS A 25 5.43 9.65 2.24
C LYS A 25 6.21 9.77 3.55
N ASN A 26 6.03 10.86 4.29
CA ASN A 26 6.74 11.07 5.56
C ASN A 26 6.42 9.94 6.56
N ALA A 27 5.15 9.54 6.68
CA ALA A 27 4.76 8.46 7.57
C ALA A 27 5.39 7.10 7.18
N CYS A 28 5.43 6.76 5.89
CA CYS A 28 6.07 5.53 5.42
C CYS A 28 7.59 5.56 5.62
N HIS A 29 8.25 6.70 5.37
CA HIS A 29 9.69 6.86 5.60
C HIS A 29 10.04 6.72 7.09
N ASP A 30 9.32 7.42 7.97
CA ASP A 30 9.50 7.31 9.42
C ASP A 30 9.28 5.87 9.91
N PHE A 31 8.29 5.18 9.36
CA PHE A 31 7.99 3.79 9.72
C PHE A 31 9.10 2.84 9.26
N ALA A 32 9.54 2.95 8.01
CA ALA A 32 10.63 2.15 7.47
C ALA A 32 11.94 2.37 8.23
N GLU A 33 12.27 3.62 8.55
CA GLU A 33 13.47 3.96 9.33
C GLU A 33 13.44 3.29 10.72
N LYS A 34 12.32 3.40 11.44
CA LYS A 34 12.15 2.76 12.76
C LYS A 34 12.24 1.24 12.71
N LYS A 35 11.87 0.63 11.58
CA LYS A 35 11.99 -0.83 11.35
C LYS A 35 13.40 -1.25 10.90
N GLY A 36 14.28 -0.30 10.56
CA GLY A 36 15.57 -0.59 9.94
C GLY A 36 15.43 -1.14 8.51
N TRP A 37 14.36 -0.76 7.81
CA TRP A 37 14.10 -1.13 6.43
C TRP A 37 14.68 -0.11 5.45
N ASN A 38 14.96 -0.54 4.23
CA ASN A 38 15.52 0.29 3.18
C ASN A 38 14.51 0.49 2.05
N ILE A 39 14.05 1.73 1.83
CA ILE A 39 13.16 2.05 0.71
C ILE A 39 13.97 2.06 -0.59
N VAL A 40 13.62 1.16 -1.52
CA VAL A 40 14.30 0.97 -2.81
C VAL A 40 13.50 1.50 -4.00
N GLY A 41 12.22 1.80 -3.81
CA GLY A 41 11.33 2.30 -4.85
C GLY A 41 10.08 2.97 -4.27
N GLU A 42 9.54 3.93 -5.01
CA GLU A 42 8.37 4.69 -4.62
C GLU A 42 7.55 5.04 -5.86
N GLU A 43 6.23 4.85 -5.80
CA GLU A 43 5.31 5.36 -6.82
C GLU A 43 4.17 6.16 -6.15
N GLN A 44 3.69 7.19 -6.85
CA GLN A 44 2.61 8.05 -6.37
C GLN A 44 1.52 8.20 -7.44
N GLU A 45 0.27 8.23 -6.99
CA GLU A 45 -0.91 8.51 -7.81
C GLU A 45 -1.71 9.65 -7.17
N ILE A 46 -1.91 10.72 -7.93
CA ILE A 46 -2.73 11.86 -7.50
C ILE A 46 -4.06 11.78 -8.25
N GLY A 47 -5.12 11.46 -7.52
CA GLY A 47 -6.47 11.39 -8.07
C GLY A 47 -7.11 12.77 -8.12
N VAL A 48 -7.20 13.38 -9.29
CA VAL A 48 -8.17 14.46 -9.54
C VAL A 48 -9.57 13.84 -9.62
N SER A 49 -10.47 14.28 -8.74
CA SER A 49 -11.82 13.74 -8.56
C SER A 49 -12.57 13.62 -9.89
N GLY A 50 -12.97 12.39 -10.26
CA GLY A 50 -13.79 12.14 -11.45
C GLY A 50 -13.53 10.79 -12.11
N TYR A 51 -13.78 9.70 -11.39
CA TYR A 51 -14.12 8.36 -11.92
C TYR A 51 -13.60 8.00 -13.33
N LYS A 52 -12.29 8.03 -13.55
CA LYS A 52 -11.62 7.33 -14.65
C LYS A 52 -10.26 6.88 -14.13
N VAL A 53 -10.01 5.57 -14.27
CA VAL A 53 -8.65 5.03 -14.15
C VAL A 53 -7.84 5.72 -15.24
N SER A 54 -6.93 6.62 -14.85
CA SER A 54 -6.02 7.22 -15.82
C SER A 54 -5.04 6.14 -16.28
N ALA A 55 -4.54 6.26 -17.51
CA ALA A 55 -3.50 5.37 -18.01
C ALA A 55 -2.27 5.37 -17.09
N ASP A 56 -1.96 6.53 -16.48
CA ASP A 56 -0.79 6.73 -15.62
C ASP A 56 -0.84 5.86 -14.36
N ASP A 57 -2.01 5.72 -13.76
CA ASP A 57 -2.18 4.94 -12.55
C ASP A 57 -2.06 3.43 -12.79
N LEU A 58 -2.61 2.95 -13.93
CA LEU A 58 -2.37 1.58 -14.36
C LEU A 58 -0.88 1.36 -14.58
N VAL A 59 -0.17 2.35 -15.13
CA VAL A 59 1.28 2.28 -15.32
C VAL A 59 2.01 2.15 -13.98
N LYS A 60 1.59 2.86 -12.92
CA LYS A 60 2.26 2.80 -11.60
C LYS A 60 2.13 1.43 -10.94
N LEU A 61 0.92 0.91 -10.79
CA LEU A 61 0.72 -0.40 -10.17
C LEU A 61 1.40 -1.51 -10.99
N GLN A 62 1.40 -1.41 -12.33
CA GLN A 62 2.09 -2.37 -13.19
C GLN A 62 3.61 -2.31 -13.03
N ARG A 63 4.21 -1.14 -12.77
CA ARG A 63 5.64 -1.04 -12.46
C ARG A 63 5.98 -1.75 -11.15
N ILE A 64 5.17 -1.56 -10.10
CA ILE A 64 5.37 -2.24 -8.82
C ILE A 64 5.25 -3.76 -8.99
N ARG A 65 4.24 -4.23 -9.74
CA ARG A 65 4.08 -5.66 -10.06
C ARG A 65 5.29 -6.23 -10.79
N LYS A 66 5.80 -5.51 -11.79
CA LYS A 66 6.99 -5.91 -12.53
C LYS A 66 8.23 -5.99 -11.61
N ALA A 67 8.43 -4.99 -10.75
CA ALA A 67 9.53 -4.98 -9.78
C ALA A 67 9.42 -6.17 -8.79
N ALA A 68 8.19 -6.54 -8.38
CA ALA A 68 7.96 -7.72 -7.55
C ALA A 68 8.32 -9.02 -8.29
N GLU A 69 7.91 -9.15 -9.55
CA GLU A 69 8.26 -10.31 -10.39
C GLU A 69 9.76 -10.44 -10.66
N GLN A 70 10.47 -9.31 -10.69
CA GLN A 70 11.92 -9.24 -10.82
C GLN A 70 12.65 -9.43 -9.48
N GLY A 71 11.93 -9.55 -8.37
CA GLY A 71 12.50 -9.73 -7.03
C GLY A 71 13.27 -8.51 -6.54
N GLU A 72 12.90 -7.30 -6.97
CA GLU A 72 13.62 -6.05 -6.65
C GLU A 72 13.38 -5.58 -5.21
N PHE A 73 12.28 -6.02 -4.58
CA PHE A 73 11.92 -5.68 -3.22
C PHE A 73 11.22 -6.85 -2.51
N ASP A 74 11.08 -6.75 -1.19
CA ASP A 74 10.51 -7.79 -0.32
C ASP A 74 9.20 -7.33 0.33
N ILE A 75 9.02 -6.02 0.50
CA ILE A 75 7.87 -5.40 1.19
C ILE A 75 7.18 -4.36 0.30
N LEU A 76 5.87 -4.48 0.12
CA LEU A 76 5.03 -3.37 -0.36
C LEU A 76 4.47 -2.60 0.84
N LEU A 77 4.86 -1.34 1.00
CA LEU A 77 4.42 -0.47 2.09
C LEU A 77 3.45 0.60 1.59
N VAL A 78 2.30 0.69 2.24
CA VAL A 78 1.31 1.76 2.05
C VAL A 78 1.05 2.50 3.35
N PHE A 79 0.46 3.68 3.28
CA PHE A 79 0.06 4.41 4.48
C PHE A 79 -1.08 3.69 5.23
N MET A 80 -2.13 3.30 4.48
CA MET A 80 -3.27 2.51 4.94
C MET A 80 -3.66 1.50 3.84
N TYR A 81 -4.37 0.43 4.17
CA TYR A 81 -4.71 -0.62 3.18
C TYR A 81 -5.60 -0.11 2.03
N ASP A 82 -6.40 0.91 2.27
CA ASP A 82 -7.24 1.54 1.25
C ASP A 82 -6.43 2.24 0.14
N ARG A 83 -5.10 2.38 0.29
CA ARG A 83 -4.20 2.88 -0.76
C ARG A 83 -3.79 1.82 -1.77
N LEU A 84 -4.00 0.53 -1.47
CA LEU A 84 -3.66 -0.57 -2.40
C LEU A 84 -4.57 -0.58 -3.63
N GLY A 85 -5.90 -0.51 -3.41
CA GLY A 85 -6.91 -0.39 -4.44
C GLY A 85 -7.37 1.06 -4.64
N ARG A 86 -8.22 1.30 -5.65
CA ARG A 86 -8.94 2.59 -5.75
C ARG A 86 -10.34 2.53 -5.20
N ASN A 87 -10.87 1.32 -5.15
CA ASN A 87 -12.09 1.00 -4.47
C ASN A 87 -11.84 -0.17 -3.54
N LEU A 88 -12.78 -0.31 -2.61
CA LEU A 88 -12.73 -1.27 -1.52
C LEU A 88 -12.70 -2.72 -2.01
N ASN A 89 -13.27 -2.98 -3.18
CA ASN A 89 -13.32 -4.32 -3.75
C ASN A 89 -11.98 -4.72 -4.36
N GLU A 90 -11.13 -3.78 -4.78
CA GLU A 90 -9.84 -4.06 -5.41
C GLU A 90 -8.73 -4.39 -4.40
N THR A 91 -8.74 -3.74 -3.23
CA THR A 91 -7.68 -3.87 -2.22
C THR A 91 -7.34 -5.32 -1.87
N PRO A 92 -8.31 -6.22 -1.57
CA PRO A 92 -8.01 -7.61 -1.23
C PRO A 92 -7.31 -8.36 -2.36
N PHE A 93 -7.73 -8.17 -3.61
CA PHE A 93 -7.13 -8.86 -4.76
C PHE A 93 -5.70 -8.37 -5.05
N ILE A 94 -5.43 -7.08 -4.83
CA ILE A 94 -4.09 -6.52 -4.99
C ILE A 94 -3.17 -7.06 -3.90
N ALA A 95 -3.61 -7.05 -2.65
CA ALA A 95 -2.88 -7.64 -1.53
C ALA A 95 -2.57 -9.12 -1.79
N GLU A 96 -3.59 -9.92 -2.08
CA GLU A 96 -3.47 -11.37 -2.34
C GLU A 96 -2.47 -11.66 -3.48
N TRP A 97 -2.48 -10.85 -4.55
CA TRP A 97 -1.52 -11.03 -5.64
C TRP A 97 -0.08 -10.88 -5.17
N PHE A 98 0.23 -9.85 -4.35
CA PHE A 98 1.57 -9.62 -3.83
C PHE A 98 1.98 -10.70 -2.81
N THR A 99 1.08 -11.07 -1.90
CA THR A 99 1.33 -12.14 -0.91
C THR A 99 1.63 -13.48 -1.60
N LYS A 100 0.88 -13.84 -2.65
CA LYS A 100 1.15 -15.04 -3.47
C LYS A 100 2.49 -15.00 -4.21
N LYS A 101 3.08 -13.81 -4.40
CA LYS A 101 4.42 -13.63 -4.96
C LYS A 101 5.52 -13.63 -3.89
N GLY A 102 5.18 -13.85 -2.62
CA GLY A 102 6.12 -13.80 -1.50
C GLY A 102 6.50 -12.38 -1.07
N ILE A 103 5.73 -11.38 -1.52
CA ILE A 103 5.91 -9.99 -1.07
C ILE A 103 5.08 -9.78 0.18
N HIS A 104 5.72 -9.28 1.23
CA HIS A 104 5.06 -8.89 2.46
C HIS A 104 4.33 -7.56 2.24
N VAL A 105 3.03 -7.51 2.50
CA VAL A 105 2.24 -6.29 2.32
C VAL A 105 1.99 -5.66 3.68
N TRP A 106 2.40 -4.40 3.83
CA TRP A 106 2.35 -3.66 5.08
C TRP A 106 1.63 -2.33 4.90
N SER A 107 0.94 -1.93 5.95
CA SER A 107 0.50 -0.56 6.17
C SER A 107 1.18 0.04 7.39
N VAL A 108 1.28 1.37 7.42
CA VAL A 108 1.76 2.09 8.61
C VAL A 108 0.75 1.99 9.76
N TYR A 109 -0.56 2.01 9.46
CA TYR A 109 -1.62 2.03 10.47
C TYR A 109 -2.04 0.64 10.94
N GLU A 110 -2.24 -0.30 10.02
CA GLU A 110 -2.84 -1.60 10.30
C GLU A 110 -1.79 -2.72 10.48
N GLY A 111 -0.55 -2.50 10.05
CA GLY A 111 0.54 -3.48 10.15
C GLY A 111 0.65 -4.41 8.93
N GLU A 112 1.16 -5.61 9.14
CA GLU A 112 1.34 -6.64 8.10
C GLU A 112 0.02 -7.37 7.82
N ILE A 113 -0.21 -7.69 6.55
CA ILE A 113 -1.26 -8.65 6.16
C ILE A 113 -0.73 -10.07 6.36
N ILE A 114 -1.35 -10.82 7.25
CA ILE A 114 -1.09 -12.24 7.49
C ILE A 114 -2.25 -13.05 6.89
N ASP A 115 -1.91 -13.97 5.98
CA ASP A 115 -2.87 -14.78 5.22
C ASP A 115 -3.96 -15.46 6.07
N GLY A 116 -5.16 -15.61 5.50
CA GLY A 116 -6.29 -16.37 6.07
C GLY A 116 -7.11 -15.69 7.16
N VAL A 117 -6.54 -14.75 7.92
CA VAL A 117 -7.25 -14.01 9.01
C VAL A 117 -7.53 -12.56 8.63
N ASP A 118 -6.70 -11.95 7.78
CA ASP A 118 -6.78 -10.52 7.52
C ASP A 118 -7.71 -10.10 6.37
N ALA A 119 -8.15 -11.01 5.49
CA ALA A 119 -9.14 -10.67 4.47
C ALA A 119 -10.51 -10.31 5.09
N GLU A 120 -10.94 -11.03 6.14
CA GLU A 120 -12.16 -10.70 6.89
C GLU A 120 -11.98 -9.39 7.68
N ARG A 121 -10.84 -9.21 8.35
CA ARG A 121 -10.53 -7.95 9.05
C ARG A 121 -10.46 -6.75 8.12
N MET A 122 -9.95 -6.91 6.91
CA MET A 122 -9.97 -5.87 5.89
C MET A 122 -11.39 -5.50 5.54
N LEU A 123 -12.25 -6.48 5.26
CA LEU A 123 -13.65 -6.21 4.96
C LEU A 123 -14.36 -5.53 6.14
N ASP A 124 -14.06 -5.92 7.38
CA ASP A 124 -14.62 -5.30 8.58
C ASP A 124 -14.13 -3.86 8.79
N TYR A 125 -12.84 -3.59 8.60
CA TYR A 125 -12.27 -2.25 8.70
C TYR A 125 -12.83 -1.31 7.63
N ILE A 126 -12.99 -1.84 6.42
CA ILE A 126 -13.63 -1.15 5.30
C ILE A 126 -15.08 -0.78 5.62
N ARG A 127 -15.85 -1.72 6.17
CA ARG A 127 -17.25 -1.48 6.61
C ARG A 127 -17.32 -0.45 7.73
N PHE A 128 -16.37 -0.49 8.66
CA PHE A 128 -16.27 0.49 9.76
C PHE A 128 -16.12 1.92 9.20
N TRP A 129 -15.22 2.14 8.23
CA TRP A 129 -15.05 3.45 7.60
C TRP A 129 -16.25 3.91 6.76
N GLN A 130 -16.91 3.01 6.03
CA GLN A 130 -18.17 3.34 5.35
C GLN A 130 -19.25 3.82 6.33
N THR A 131 -19.29 3.25 7.53
CA THR A 131 -20.25 3.60 8.57
C THR A 131 -19.89 4.93 9.24
N ASP A 132 -18.60 5.19 9.47
CA ASP A 132 -18.10 6.44 10.05
C ASP A 132 -18.26 7.64 9.09
N GLU A 133 -18.00 7.45 7.79
CA GLU A 133 -18.28 8.47 6.76
C GLU A 133 -19.78 8.74 6.62
N ALA A 134 -20.62 7.71 6.70
CA ALA A 134 -22.08 7.85 6.64
C ALA A 134 -22.68 8.54 7.88
N GLN A 135 -22.03 8.45 9.05
CA GLN A 135 -22.46 9.14 10.28
C GLN A 135 -22.02 10.60 10.36
N LYS A 136 -21.14 11.05 9.47
CA LYS A 136 -20.67 12.45 9.38
C LYS A 136 -21.48 13.31 8.39
N LEU A 137 -22.59 12.79 7.85
CA LEU A 137 -23.55 13.49 6.99
C LEU A 137 -24.84 13.88 7.73
#